data_AF-A0AAD9CKN0-F1
#
_entry.id   AF-A0AAD9CKN0-F1
#
_cell.length_a   1.000
_cell.length_b   1.000
_cell.length_c   1.000
_cell.angle_alpha   90.00
_cell.angle_beta   90.00
_cell.angle_gamma   90.00
#
_symmetry.space_group_name_H-M   'P 1'
#
loop_
_entity.id
_entity.type
_entity.pdbx_description
1 polymer ?
#
loop_
_entity_poly.entity_id
_entity_poly.type
_entity_poly.pdbx_seq_one_letter_code
_entity_poly.pdbx_strand_id
1 'polypeptide(L)'
;MPLSYHPNTAKHAGQRFMEISGFDPEDLTVDVGYWFKRSTNRKGYLAGLICEFHESEYMEMLLHISVQWLSLERCITRILRQYGPLTSYFKSLNEKQPRFRRLVDAFSNPLTEVYLLFYQATLPVFTILNLLLQRERSSIFQLHGEMTKFIKKLCARFMKPSALQGRQVHDILYKDPLNQLPGEKLNVGFTTRATLNRLLEAGDITPQEEALLRHTRFVDVQQRTECGVEDALYFIDRFQELLPFHGPEEQDKVCEEFLEYQLMDIPMPQDPTTFNVEEFWGSMSSIKCKVTDKTTVPTQSPAAAKFSL
;
A
#
# COMPACT_ATOMS: atom_id res chain seq x y z
N MET A 1 18.51 -1.04 30.76
CA MET A 1 17.67 -0.54 29.66
C MET A 1 17.01 -1.73 28.98
N PRO A 2 15.67 -1.83 28.97
CA PRO A 2 15.02 -2.89 28.21
C PRO A 2 15.11 -2.54 26.72
N LEU A 3 15.62 -3.48 25.93
CA LEU A 3 15.62 -3.43 24.47
C LEU A 3 14.17 -3.25 23.99
N SER A 4 13.84 -2.05 23.53
CA SER A 4 12.57 -1.78 22.86
C SER A 4 12.47 -2.66 21.62
N TYR A 5 11.54 -3.60 21.67
CA TYR A 5 11.19 -4.54 20.60
C TYR A 5 10.84 -3.74 19.34
N HIS A 6 11.77 -3.63 18.38
CA HIS A 6 11.47 -3.03 17.08
C HIS A 6 10.33 -3.84 16.44
N PRO A 7 9.20 -3.21 16.06
CA PRO A 7 8.14 -3.91 15.35
C PRO A 7 8.71 -4.51 14.07
N ASN A 8 8.44 -5.80 13.86
CA ASN A 8 8.83 -6.57 12.68
C ASN A 8 8.63 -5.74 11.40
N THR A 9 9.67 -5.56 10.58
CA THR A 9 9.63 -4.80 9.31
C THR A 9 8.48 -5.23 8.39
N ALA A 10 8.08 -6.51 8.46
CA ALA A 10 6.92 -7.03 7.72
C ALA A 10 5.58 -6.44 8.20
N LYS A 11 5.45 -6.14 9.48
CA LYS A 11 4.27 -5.46 10.05
C LYS A 11 4.17 -4.02 9.57
N HIS A 12 5.30 -3.32 9.50
CA HIS A 12 5.34 -1.97 8.91
C HIS A 12 4.98 -1.97 7.43
N ALA A 13 5.46 -2.96 6.66
CA ALA A 13 5.06 -3.12 5.26
C ALA A 13 3.55 -3.39 5.12
N GLY A 14 2.97 -4.22 6.00
CA GLY A 14 1.53 -4.46 6.05
C GLY A 14 0.72 -3.20 6.39
N GLN A 15 1.17 -2.41 7.37
CA GLN A 15 0.56 -1.13 7.70
C GLN A 15 0.59 -0.14 6.53
N ARG A 16 1.71 -0.02 5.84
CA ARG A 16 1.82 0.81 4.64
C ARG A 16 0.89 0.32 3.52
N PHE A 17 0.77 -0.99 3.35
CA PHE A 17 -0.16 -1.56 2.38
C PHE A 17 -1.62 -1.20 2.71
N MET A 18 -2.01 -1.29 3.99
CA MET A 18 -3.32 -0.88 4.48
C MET A 18 -3.58 0.62 4.27
N GLU A 19 -2.61 1.50 4.56
CA GLU A 19 -2.72 2.95 4.34
C GLU A 19 -2.99 3.30 2.87
N ILE A 20 -2.41 2.54 1.93
CA ILE A 20 -2.53 2.82 0.49
C ILE A 20 -3.79 2.18 -0.11
N SER A 21 -4.09 0.93 0.26
CA SER A 21 -5.17 0.14 -0.35
C SER A 21 -6.49 0.17 0.43
N GLY A 22 -6.47 0.60 1.69
CA GLY A 22 -7.60 0.45 2.61
C GLY A 22 -7.90 -1.00 3.00
N PHE A 23 -7.04 -1.96 2.61
CA PHE A 23 -7.24 -3.39 2.85
C PHE A 23 -6.21 -3.96 3.81
N ASP A 24 -6.69 -4.65 4.85
CA ASP A 24 -5.87 -5.48 5.72
C ASP A 24 -6.30 -6.96 5.65
N PRO A 25 -5.44 -7.87 5.16
CA PRO A 25 -5.76 -9.30 5.13
C PRO A 25 -5.89 -9.92 6.53
N GLU A 26 -5.23 -9.39 7.56
CA GLU A 26 -5.38 -9.91 8.92
C GLU A 26 -6.79 -9.66 9.44
N ASP A 27 -7.28 -8.42 9.33
CA ASP A 27 -8.66 -8.06 9.71
C ASP A 27 -9.72 -8.88 8.95
N LEU A 28 -9.56 -9.06 7.63
CA LEU A 28 -10.48 -9.89 6.86
C LEU A 28 -10.49 -11.34 7.35
N THR A 29 -9.32 -11.95 7.54
CA THR A 29 -9.23 -13.36 7.97
C THR A 29 -9.77 -13.57 9.39
N VAL A 30 -9.58 -12.58 10.28
CA VAL A 30 -10.18 -12.55 11.62
C VAL A 30 -11.70 -12.46 11.52
N ASP A 31 -12.24 -11.52 10.75
CA ASP A 31 -13.69 -11.35 10.62
C ASP A 31 -14.37 -12.58 10.00
N VAL A 32 -13.81 -13.15 8.94
CA VAL A 32 -14.31 -14.39 8.34
C VAL A 32 -14.27 -15.54 9.36
N GLY A 33 -13.14 -15.75 10.03
CA GLY A 33 -12.98 -16.82 11.01
C GLY A 33 -13.98 -16.70 12.17
N TYR A 34 -14.15 -15.49 12.72
CA TYR A 34 -15.09 -15.26 13.81
C TYR A 34 -16.56 -15.25 13.38
N TRP A 35 -16.88 -14.95 12.12
CA TRP A 35 -18.25 -15.01 11.61
C TRP A 35 -18.82 -16.43 11.65
N PHE A 36 -18.02 -17.40 11.23
CA PHE A 36 -18.38 -18.82 11.21
C PHE A 36 -18.07 -19.53 12.53
N LYS A 37 -17.27 -18.92 13.41
CA LYS A 37 -16.91 -19.50 14.71
C LYS A 37 -18.16 -19.84 15.53
N ARG A 38 -18.25 -21.11 15.93
CA ARG A 38 -19.31 -21.67 16.79
C ARG A 38 -20.75 -21.59 16.24
N SER A 39 -20.97 -21.16 15.00
CA SER A 39 -22.31 -21.14 14.40
C SER A 39 -22.52 -22.32 13.46
N THR A 40 -23.19 -23.36 13.95
CA THR A 40 -23.57 -24.54 13.13
C THR A 40 -24.50 -24.16 11.99
N ASN A 41 -25.44 -23.24 12.21
CA ASN A 41 -26.37 -22.78 11.18
C ASN A 41 -25.66 -22.05 10.03
N ARG A 42 -24.73 -21.14 10.33
CA ARG A 42 -23.97 -20.41 9.28
C ARG A 42 -23.07 -21.34 8.48
N LYS A 43 -22.40 -22.28 9.17
CA LYS A 43 -21.60 -23.34 8.53
C LYS A 43 -22.46 -24.22 7.64
N GLY A 44 -23.63 -24.65 8.13
CA GLY A 44 -24.57 -25.48 7.38
C GLY A 44 -25.13 -24.79 6.14
N TYR A 45 -25.47 -23.50 6.23
CA TYR A 45 -25.95 -22.74 5.07
C TYR A 45 -24.86 -22.56 3.99
N LEU A 46 -23.63 -22.26 4.40
CA LEU A 46 -22.49 -22.19 3.47
C LEU A 46 -22.23 -23.56 2.82
N ALA A 47 -22.16 -24.63 3.62
CA ALA A 47 -21.83 -25.97 3.14
C ALA A 47 -22.93 -26.58 2.25
N GLY A 48 -24.18 -26.52 2.69
CA GLY A 48 -25.29 -27.22 2.04
C GLY A 48 -25.97 -26.43 0.93
N LEU A 49 -26.11 -25.10 1.04
CA LEU A 49 -26.84 -24.35 0.01
C LEU A 49 -25.91 -23.69 -1.00
N ILE A 50 -24.81 -23.11 -0.52
CA ILE A 50 -23.96 -22.26 -1.36
C ILE A 50 -22.82 -23.06 -1.99
N CYS A 51 -22.12 -23.91 -1.25
CA CYS A 51 -21.04 -24.75 -1.79
C CYS A 51 -21.58 -25.78 -2.80
N GLU A 52 -22.75 -26.39 -2.55
CA GLU A 52 -23.41 -27.29 -3.51
C GLU A 52 -23.76 -26.57 -4.82
N PHE A 53 -24.29 -25.35 -4.74
CA PHE A 53 -24.60 -24.54 -5.94
C PHE A 53 -23.34 -24.16 -6.74
N HIS A 54 -22.20 -24.02 -6.08
CA HIS A 54 -20.90 -23.72 -6.70
C HIS A 54 -20.09 -24.97 -7.08
N GLU A 55 -20.67 -26.17 -6.96
CA GLU A 55 -19.97 -27.45 -7.15
C GLU A 55 -18.62 -27.52 -6.41
N SER A 56 -18.56 -26.87 -5.25
CA SER A 56 -17.32 -26.64 -4.49
C SER A 56 -17.29 -27.47 -3.22
N GLU A 57 -16.15 -28.08 -2.90
CA GLU A 57 -15.98 -28.80 -1.64
C GLU A 57 -15.94 -27.82 -0.46
N TYR A 58 -16.87 -27.98 0.49
CA TYR A 58 -16.87 -27.19 1.72
C TYR A 58 -15.62 -27.46 2.55
N MET A 59 -15.01 -26.39 3.04
CA MET A 59 -13.88 -26.46 3.94
C MET A 59 -14.10 -25.55 5.15
N GLU A 60 -13.96 -26.10 6.36
CA GLU A 60 -14.19 -25.32 7.58
C GLU A 60 -13.31 -24.07 7.65
N MET A 61 -13.90 -22.91 7.97
CA MET A 61 -13.14 -21.67 8.04
C MET A 61 -12.18 -21.67 9.22
N LEU A 62 -10.94 -21.28 8.95
CA LEU A 62 -9.87 -21.23 9.93
C LEU A 62 -9.94 -19.91 10.71
N LEU A 63 -9.55 -19.96 11.98
CA LEU A 63 -9.40 -18.77 12.81
C LEU A 63 -7.94 -18.30 12.74
N HIS A 64 -7.74 -17.08 12.24
CA HIS A 64 -6.43 -16.44 12.30
C HIS A 64 -6.16 -15.88 13.71
N ILE A 65 -4.91 -15.98 14.15
CA ILE A 65 -4.39 -15.33 15.36
C ILE A 65 -3.17 -14.50 14.92
N SER A 66 -3.24 -13.18 15.12
CA SER A 66 -2.28 -12.19 14.59
C SER A 66 -0.81 -12.40 15.00
N VAL A 67 -0.55 -13.18 16.06
CA VAL A 67 0.83 -13.51 16.49
C VAL A 67 1.48 -14.64 15.69
N GLN A 68 0.75 -15.29 14.76
CA GLN A 68 1.25 -16.44 14.02
C GLN A 68 1.12 -16.25 12.51
N TRP A 69 2.14 -15.67 11.90
CA TRP A 69 2.23 -15.41 10.44
C TRP A 69 1.93 -16.64 9.58
N LEU A 70 2.31 -17.85 10.03
CA LEU A 70 2.02 -19.11 9.33
C LEU A 70 0.51 -19.45 9.28
N SER A 71 -0.28 -18.94 10.22
CA SER A 71 -1.73 -19.12 10.21
C SER A 71 -2.41 -18.22 9.17
N LEU A 72 -1.82 -17.06 8.86
CA LEU A 72 -2.35 -16.12 7.87
C LEU A 72 -2.37 -16.75 6.47
N GLU A 73 -1.25 -17.37 6.05
CA GLU A 73 -1.14 -18.07 4.77
C GLU A 73 -2.22 -19.15 4.60
N ARG A 74 -2.46 -19.92 5.67
CA ARG A 74 -3.48 -20.98 5.70
C ARG A 74 -4.90 -20.41 5.61
N CYS A 75 -5.19 -19.32 6.33
CA CYS A 75 -6.50 -18.67 6.31
C CYS A 75 -6.79 -18.06 4.94
N ILE A 76 -5.84 -17.33 4.35
CA ILE A 76 -5.96 -16.74 3.02
C ILE A 76 -6.20 -17.84 1.97
N THR A 77 -5.41 -18.92 2.00
CA THR A 77 -5.59 -20.05 1.08
C THR A 77 -6.97 -20.69 1.24
N ARG A 78 -7.48 -20.81 2.47
CA ARG A 78 -8.83 -21.36 2.75
C ARG A 78 -9.94 -20.44 2.22
N ILE A 79 -9.78 -19.12 2.36
CA ILE A 79 -10.72 -18.13 1.83
C ILE A 79 -10.72 -18.19 0.30
N LEU A 80 -9.56 -18.15 -0.35
CA LEU A 80 -9.44 -18.18 -1.81
C LEU A 80 -10.06 -19.43 -2.44
N ARG A 81 -9.86 -20.60 -1.82
CA ARG A 81 -10.47 -21.85 -2.32
C ARG A 81 -12.01 -21.87 -2.23
N GLN A 82 -12.60 -21.03 -1.40
CA GLN A 82 -14.05 -20.89 -1.26
C GLN A 82 -14.52 -19.48 -1.62
N TYR A 83 -13.76 -18.75 -2.44
CA TYR A 83 -14.02 -17.33 -2.68
C TYR A 83 -15.37 -17.11 -3.37
N GLY A 84 -15.69 -17.88 -4.40
CA GLY A 84 -17.00 -17.86 -5.08
C GLY A 84 -18.18 -18.16 -4.14
N PRO A 85 -18.13 -19.28 -3.39
CA PRO A 85 -19.12 -19.58 -2.35
C PRO A 85 -19.26 -18.48 -1.30
N LEU A 86 -18.16 -17.97 -0.74
CA LEU A 86 -18.19 -16.92 0.29
C LEU A 86 -18.80 -15.63 -0.25
N THR A 87 -18.42 -15.23 -1.47
CA THR A 87 -18.99 -14.05 -2.14
C THR A 87 -20.51 -14.19 -2.30
N SER A 88 -20.98 -15.36 -2.72
CA SER A 88 -22.41 -15.63 -2.88
C SER A 88 -23.15 -15.67 -1.54
N TYR A 89 -22.54 -16.25 -0.51
CA TYR A 89 -23.07 -16.30 0.84
C TYR A 89 -23.28 -14.91 1.43
N PHE A 90 -22.28 -14.01 1.30
CA PHE A 90 -22.41 -12.65 1.84
C PHE A 90 -23.39 -11.81 1.02
N LYS A 91 -23.55 -12.07 -0.28
CA LYS A 91 -24.56 -11.42 -1.12
C LYS A 91 -25.99 -11.92 -0.87
N SER A 92 -26.17 -13.18 -0.45
CA SER A 92 -27.51 -13.78 -0.27
C SER A 92 -28.17 -13.46 1.07
N LEU A 93 -27.43 -12.89 2.01
CA LEU A 93 -27.91 -12.58 3.36
C LEU A 93 -27.96 -11.07 3.59
N ASN A 94 -28.87 -10.63 4.45
CA ASN A 94 -28.97 -9.24 4.87
C ASN A 94 -28.96 -9.15 6.39
N GLU A 95 -27.76 -9.09 6.98
CA GLU A 95 -27.58 -9.07 8.42
C GLU A 95 -27.10 -7.71 8.93
N LYS A 96 -27.63 -7.30 10.09
CA LYS A 96 -27.33 -5.97 10.66
C LYS A 96 -26.00 -5.91 11.42
N GLN A 97 -25.35 -7.05 11.67
CA GLN A 97 -24.13 -7.10 12.46
C GLN A 97 -22.99 -6.34 11.76
N PRO A 98 -22.23 -5.46 12.45
CA PRO A 98 -21.17 -4.66 11.84
C PRO A 98 -20.11 -5.49 11.10
N ARG A 99 -19.73 -6.64 11.67
CA ARG A 99 -18.82 -7.61 11.02
C ARG A 99 -19.36 -8.11 9.69
N PHE A 100 -20.66 -8.41 9.61
CA PHE A 100 -21.27 -8.86 8.37
C PHE A 100 -21.17 -7.79 7.30
N ARG A 101 -21.46 -6.53 7.64
CA ARG A 101 -21.34 -5.41 6.68
C ARG A 101 -19.92 -5.26 6.15
N ARG A 102 -18.91 -5.27 7.02
CA ARG A 102 -17.50 -5.25 6.58
C ARG A 102 -17.15 -6.40 5.64
N LEU A 103 -17.68 -7.60 5.90
CA LEU A 103 -17.49 -8.76 5.03
C LEU A 103 -18.21 -8.57 3.69
N VAL A 104 -19.44 -8.07 3.68
CA VAL A 104 -20.16 -7.73 2.45
C VAL A 104 -19.38 -6.71 1.63
N ASP A 105 -18.90 -5.63 2.27
CA ASP A 105 -18.12 -4.58 1.61
C ASP A 105 -16.82 -5.14 1.02
N ALA A 106 -16.08 -5.95 1.79
CA ALA A 106 -14.84 -6.58 1.34
C ALA A 106 -15.08 -7.53 0.15
N PHE A 107 -16.06 -8.44 0.24
CA PHE A 107 -16.37 -9.39 -0.84
C PHE A 107 -17.13 -8.77 -2.03
N SER A 108 -17.60 -7.52 -1.90
CA SER A 108 -18.15 -6.75 -3.01
C SER A 108 -17.08 -5.97 -3.76
N ASN A 109 -15.94 -5.69 -3.13
CA ASN A 109 -14.81 -5.02 -3.78
C ASN A 109 -14.05 -6.02 -4.67
N PRO A 110 -13.96 -5.78 -6.00
CA PRO A 110 -13.28 -6.67 -6.94
C PRO A 110 -11.77 -6.82 -6.67
N LEU A 111 -11.12 -5.83 -6.04
CA LEU A 111 -9.69 -5.88 -5.71
C LEU A 111 -9.38 -6.79 -4.52
N THR A 112 -10.37 -7.15 -3.69
CA THR A 112 -10.15 -8.00 -2.52
C THR A 112 -9.58 -9.36 -2.91
N GLU A 113 -10.09 -9.97 -4.00
CA GLU A 113 -9.55 -11.22 -4.51
C GLU A 113 -8.09 -11.06 -4.98
N VAL A 114 -7.81 -9.96 -5.70
CA VAL A 114 -6.46 -9.65 -6.20
C VAL A 114 -5.47 -9.50 -5.05
N TYR A 115 -5.84 -8.79 -3.98
CA TYR A 115 -5.01 -8.64 -2.79
C TYR A 115 -4.76 -9.99 -2.11
N LEU A 116 -5.79 -10.81 -1.92
CA LEU A 116 -5.62 -12.14 -1.33
C LEU A 116 -4.70 -13.04 -2.17
N LEU A 117 -4.83 -13.02 -3.50
CA LEU A 117 -3.95 -13.75 -4.42
C LEU A 117 -2.50 -13.24 -4.34
N PHE A 118 -2.29 -11.93 -4.24
CA PHE A 118 -0.97 -11.34 -4.03
C PHE A 118 -0.33 -11.82 -2.72
N TYR A 119 -1.08 -11.85 -1.63
CA TYR A 119 -0.60 -12.37 -0.35
C TYR A 119 -0.33 -13.87 -0.42
N GLN A 120 -1.22 -14.67 -1.04
CA GLN A 120 -0.99 -16.11 -1.25
C GLN A 120 0.31 -16.37 -2.04
N ALA A 121 0.61 -15.55 -3.05
CA ALA A 121 1.84 -15.67 -3.81
C ALA A 121 3.08 -15.23 -3.01
N THR A 122 2.94 -14.27 -2.10
CA THR A 122 4.07 -13.59 -1.42
C THR A 122 4.46 -14.24 -0.10
N LEU A 123 3.49 -14.67 0.71
CA LEU A 123 3.72 -15.25 2.05
C LEU A 123 4.67 -16.47 2.04
N PRO A 124 4.63 -17.39 1.06
CA PRO A 124 5.54 -18.55 1.04
C PRO A 124 7.03 -18.19 1.01
N VAL A 125 7.40 -16.98 0.56
CA VAL A 125 8.80 -16.50 0.62
C VAL A 125 9.29 -16.40 2.06
N PHE A 126 8.41 -16.01 2.98
CA PHE A 126 8.70 -15.86 4.40
C PHE A 126 8.63 -17.20 5.14
N THR A 127 7.80 -18.13 4.68
CA THR A 127 7.53 -19.41 5.37
C THR A 127 8.78 -20.26 5.58
N ILE A 128 9.68 -20.35 4.59
CA ILE A 128 10.93 -21.13 4.72
C ILE A 128 11.83 -20.56 5.81
N LEU A 129 12.09 -19.25 5.79
CA LEU A 129 12.94 -18.60 6.78
C LEU A 129 12.29 -18.63 8.18
N ASN A 130 10.97 -18.41 8.27
CA ASN A 130 10.24 -18.45 9.53
C ASN A 130 10.30 -19.83 10.19
N LEU A 131 10.11 -20.91 9.42
CA LEU A 131 10.22 -22.28 9.96
C LEU A 131 11.63 -22.60 10.45
N LEU A 132 12.67 -22.09 9.77
CA LEU A 132 14.05 -22.25 10.20
C LEU A 132 14.31 -21.51 11.52
N LEU A 133 13.81 -20.27 11.65
CA LEU A 133 13.97 -19.44 12.85
C LEU A 133 13.18 -19.98 14.06
N GLN A 134 12.07 -20.67 13.82
CA GLN A 134 11.23 -21.27 14.87
C GLN A 134 11.71 -22.65 15.32
N ARG A 135 12.78 -23.18 14.73
CA ARG A 135 13.31 -24.51 15.07
C ARG A 135 13.96 -24.49 16.45
N GLU A 136 13.62 -25.47 17.30
CA GLU A 136 14.19 -25.60 18.66
C GLU A 136 15.72 -25.79 18.66
N ARG A 137 16.27 -26.40 17.60
CA ARG A 137 17.72 -26.61 17.44
C ARG A 137 18.32 -25.51 16.59
N SER A 138 19.20 -24.70 17.19
CA SER A 138 19.94 -23.67 16.46
C SER A 138 20.75 -24.29 15.31
N SER A 139 20.52 -23.79 14.10
CA SER A 139 21.20 -24.23 12.88
C SER A 139 21.91 -23.01 12.26
N ILE A 140 22.78 -22.38 13.05
CA ILE A 140 23.47 -21.12 12.71
C ILE A 140 24.20 -21.23 11.37
N PHE A 141 24.80 -22.39 11.08
CA PHE A 141 25.49 -22.68 9.83
C PHE A 141 24.58 -22.62 8.58
N GLN A 142 23.28 -22.89 8.72
CA GLN A 142 22.30 -22.80 7.63
C GLN A 142 21.67 -21.41 7.52
N LEU A 143 21.66 -20.65 8.63
CA LEU A 143 20.95 -19.39 8.75
C LEU A 143 21.43 -18.35 7.72
N HIS A 144 22.74 -18.15 7.58
CA HIS A 144 23.29 -17.19 6.64
C HIS A 144 22.91 -17.50 5.18
N GLY A 145 22.99 -18.79 4.81
CA GLY A 145 22.62 -19.24 3.46
C GLY A 145 21.13 -19.03 3.17
N GLU A 146 20.26 -19.38 4.11
CA GLU A 146 18.81 -19.23 3.95
C GLU A 146 18.36 -17.76 4.00
N MET A 147 18.97 -16.92 4.84
CA MET A 147 18.75 -15.46 4.83
C MET A 147 19.16 -14.84 3.49
N THR A 148 20.29 -15.26 2.94
CA THR A 148 20.76 -14.79 1.62
C THR A 148 19.77 -15.15 0.52
N LYS A 149 19.29 -16.41 0.51
CA LYS A 149 18.26 -16.87 -0.44
C LYS A 149 16.95 -16.10 -0.25
N PHE A 150 16.52 -15.87 0.98
CA PHE A 150 15.31 -15.11 1.31
C PHE A 150 15.38 -13.70 0.74
N ILE A 151 16.45 -12.94 1.01
CA ILE A 151 16.59 -11.56 0.53
C ILE A 151 16.64 -11.53 -0.99
N LYS A 152 17.43 -12.41 -1.63
CA LYS A 152 17.48 -12.49 -3.10
C LYS A 152 16.13 -12.84 -3.72
N LYS A 153 15.36 -13.75 -3.11
CA LYS A 153 13.99 -14.09 -3.57
C LYS A 153 13.02 -12.92 -3.41
N LEU A 154 13.14 -12.14 -2.33
CA LEU A 154 12.32 -10.95 -2.12
C LEU A 154 12.66 -9.86 -3.15
N CYS A 155 13.96 -9.57 -3.35
CA CYS A 155 14.43 -8.63 -4.36
C CYS A 155 14.04 -9.03 -5.78
N ALA A 156 14.08 -10.33 -6.11
CA ALA A 156 13.67 -10.84 -7.43
C ALA A 156 12.21 -10.55 -7.77
N ARG A 157 11.38 -10.10 -6.82
CA ARG A 157 10.00 -9.71 -7.10
C ARG A 157 9.87 -8.33 -7.75
N PHE A 158 10.82 -7.44 -7.48
CA PHE A 158 10.74 -6.05 -7.92
C PHE A 158 12.03 -5.54 -8.59
N MET A 159 13.11 -6.33 -8.61
CA MET A 159 14.38 -5.97 -9.25
C MET A 159 14.64 -6.76 -10.53
N LYS A 160 15.40 -6.15 -11.45
CA LYS A 160 15.88 -6.78 -12.67
C LYS A 160 16.83 -7.95 -12.34
N PRO A 161 16.78 -9.08 -13.07
CA PRO A 161 17.71 -10.20 -12.85
C PRO A 161 19.20 -9.80 -12.95
N SER A 162 19.51 -8.87 -13.86
CA SER A 162 20.87 -8.32 -14.04
C SER A 162 21.39 -7.56 -12.82
N ALA A 163 20.51 -7.00 -11.99
CA ALA A 163 20.88 -6.33 -10.75
C ALA A 163 21.13 -7.30 -9.58
N LEU A 164 20.77 -8.58 -9.72
CA LEU A 164 20.90 -9.61 -8.68
C LEU A 164 21.97 -10.66 -8.98
N GLN A 165 22.25 -10.91 -10.25
CA GLN A 165 23.15 -11.97 -10.69
C GLN A 165 24.59 -11.70 -10.23
N GLY A 166 25.21 -12.72 -9.60
CA GLY A 166 26.61 -12.66 -9.16
C GLY A 166 26.90 -11.73 -7.97
N ARG A 167 25.92 -11.00 -7.45
CA ARG A 167 26.11 -10.04 -6.34
C ARG A 167 25.87 -10.68 -4.97
N GLN A 168 26.62 -10.22 -3.97
CA GLN A 168 26.34 -10.51 -2.58
C GLN A 168 25.21 -9.61 -2.08
N VAL A 169 24.54 -10.02 -1.00
CA VAL A 169 23.34 -9.34 -0.50
C VAL A 169 23.58 -7.86 -0.18
N HIS A 170 24.74 -7.53 0.39
CA HIS A 170 25.10 -6.17 0.75
C HIS A 170 25.41 -5.27 -0.45
N ASP A 171 25.69 -5.85 -1.62
CA ASP A 171 25.97 -5.11 -2.87
C ASP A 171 24.71 -4.90 -3.74
N ILE A 172 23.55 -5.37 -3.26
CA ILE A 172 22.29 -5.20 -3.97
C ILE A 172 21.80 -3.76 -3.76
N LEU A 173 21.88 -2.96 -4.82
CA LEU A 173 21.38 -1.59 -4.86
C LEU A 173 19.86 -1.56 -5.09
N TYR A 174 19.10 -2.08 -4.13
CA TYR A 174 17.64 -2.20 -4.23
C TYR A 174 16.89 -0.86 -4.23
N LYS A 175 17.54 0.20 -3.73
CA LYS A 175 16.98 1.57 -3.71
C LYS A 175 17.12 2.31 -5.04
N ASP A 176 18.02 1.86 -5.90
CA ASP A 176 18.26 2.50 -7.20
C ASP A 176 17.11 2.14 -8.16
N PRO A 177 16.31 3.13 -8.62
CA PRO A 177 15.20 2.91 -9.53
C PRO A 177 15.60 2.22 -10.84
N LEU A 178 16.84 2.42 -11.31
CA LEU A 178 17.34 1.79 -12.53
C LEU A 178 17.44 0.26 -12.40
N ASN A 179 17.57 -0.25 -11.19
CA ASN A 179 17.63 -1.68 -10.90
C ASN A 179 16.24 -2.30 -10.66
N GLN A 180 15.19 -1.48 -10.55
CA GLN A 180 13.82 -1.93 -10.30
C GLN A 180 13.09 -2.25 -11.62
N LEU A 181 12.12 -3.15 -11.54
CA LEU A 181 11.21 -3.47 -12.63
C LEU A 181 10.08 -2.42 -12.67
N PRO A 182 9.60 -2.03 -13.86
CA PRO A 182 8.39 -1.22 -13.97
C PRO A 182 7.18 -1.98 -13.40
N GLY A 183 6.16 -1.25 -12.93
CA GLY A 183 4.97 -1.81 -12.24
C GLY A 183 4.33 -3.01 -12.96
N GLU A 184 4.17 -2.92 -14.28
CA GLU A 184 3.63 -3.97 -15.15
C GLU A 184 4.44 -5.27 -15.14
N LYS A 185 5.76 -5.16 -14.87
CA LYS A 185 6.69 -6.29 -14.85
C LYS A 185 7.01 -6.77 -13.43
N LEU A 186 6.43 -6.16 -12.39
CA LEU A 186 6.56 -6.66 -11.02
C LEU A 186 6.01 -8.09 -10.92
N ASN A 187 6.76 -8.95 -10.22
CA ASN A 187 6.36 -10.33 -9.97
C ASN A 187 5.45 -10.38 -8.73
N VAL A 188 4.16 -10.17 -9.00
CA VAL A 188 3.05 -10.21 -8.02
C VAL A 188 2.38 -11.58 -7.94
N GLY A 189 2.86 -12.57 -8.72
CA GLY A 189 2.23 -13.87 -8.93
C GLY A 189 1.42 -13.94 -10.23
N PHE A 190 1.47 -15.10 -10.89
CA PHE A 190 0.80 -15.32 -12.18
C PHE A 190 -0.72 -15.17 -12.09
N THR A 191 -1.35 -15.86 -11.13
CA THR A 191 -2.79 -15.78 -10.88
C THR A 191 -3.24 -14.38 -10.48
N THR A 192 -2.48 -13.70 -9.61
CA THR A 192 -2.72 -12.30 -9.26
C THR A 192 -2.78 -11.39 -10.48
N ARG A 193 -1.78 -11.48 -11.37
CA ARG A 193 -1.71 -10.66 -12.59
C ARG A 193 -2.83 -11.01 -13.57
N ALA A 194 -3.10 -12.31 -13.76
CA ALA A 194 -4.18 -12.75 -14.64
C ALA A 194 -5.55 -12.25 -14.18
N THR A 195 -5.84 -12.34 -12.87
CA THR A 195 -7.09 -11.82 -12.30
C THR A 195 -7.18 -10.30 -12.42
N LEU A 196 -6.08 -9.58 -12.14
CA LEU A 196 -6.04 -8.13 -12.30
C LEU A 196 -6.34 -7.70 -13.75
N ASN A 197 -5.67 -8.33 -14.72
CA ASN A 197 -5.90 -8.04 -16.14
C ASN A 197 -7.33 -8.36 -16.56
N ARG A 198 -7.88 -9.49 -16.10
CA ARG A 198 -9.28 -9.87 -16.37
C ARG A 198 -10.26 -8.81 -15.86
N LEU A 199 -10.04 -8.27 -14.66
CA LEU A 199 -10.91 -7.24 -14.08
C LEU A 199 -10.77 -5.90 -14.83
N LEU A 200 -9.55 -5.54 -15.25
CA LEU A 200 -9.31 -4.35 -16.09
C LEU A 200 -10.02 -4.47 -17.45
N GLU A 201 -9.92 -5.63 -18.09
CA GLU A 201 -10.57 -5.92 -19.38
C GLU A 201 -12.11 -5.94 -19.27
N ALA A 202 -12.64 -6.41 -18.14
CA ALA A 202 -14.08 -6.40 -17.86
C ALA A 202 -14.62 -5.02 -17.49
N GLY A 203 -13.75 -4.05 -17.17
CA GLY A 203 -14.14 -2.73 -16.65
C GLY A 203 -14.64 -2.77 -15.21
N ASP A 204 -14.44 -3.88 -14.49
CA ASP A 204 -14.82 -4.06 -13.08
C ASP A 204 -13.93 -3.21 -12.15
N ILE A 205 -12.72 -2.87 -12.61
CA ILE A 205 -11.79 -1.96 -11.93
C ILE A 205 -11.31 -0.90 -12.91
N THR A 206 -11.17 0.33 -12.42
CA THR A 206 -10.65 1.43 -13.24
C THR A 206 -9.12 1.50 -13.12
N PRO A 207 -8.41 1.94 -14.17
CA PRO A 207 -6.98 2.27 -14.05
C PRO A 207 -6.68 3.32 -12.95
N GLN A 208 -7.70 4.03 -12.45
CA GLN A 208 -7.62 5.02 -11.37
C GLN A 208 -7.45 4.42 -9.96
N GLU A 209 -7.91 3.19 -9.72
CA GLU A 209 -7.66 2.46 -8.46
C GLU A 209 -6.20 1.97 -8.38
N GLU A 210 -5.55 1.79 -9.53
CA GLU A 210 -4.09 1.65 -9.68
C GLU A 210 -3.35 3.01 -9.61
N ALA A 211 -4.05 4.13 -9.91
CA ALA A 211 -3.43 5.42 -10.20
C ALA A 211 -3.03 6.28 -8.98
N LEU A 212 -3.43 5.95 -7.75
CA LEU A 212 -2.94 6.69 -6.57
C LEU A 212 -1.40 6.62 -6.44
N LEU A 213 -0.79 5.53 -6.92
CA LEU A 213 0.66 5.34 -7.00
C LEU A 213 1.29 5.95 -8.26
N ARG A 214 0.47 6.25 -9.28
CA ARG A 214 0.90 6.80 -10.58
C ARG A 214 0.90 8.34 -10.58
N HIS A 215 -0.02 8.95 -9.82
CA HIS A 215 -0.18 10.40 -9.69
C HIS A 215 0.52 10.99 -8.45
N THR A 216 1.11 10.21 -7.53
CA THR A 216 1.94 10.75 -6.43
C THR A 216 3.32 11.24 -6.86
N ARG A 217 3.65 11.19 -8.15
CA ARG A 217 4.95 11.60 -8.70
C ARG A 217 5.25 13.08 -8.50
N PHE A 218 4.25 13.96 -8.44
CA PHE A 218 4.48 15.38 -8.12
C PHE A 218 4.98 15.60 -6.68
N VAL A 219 4.76 14.63 -5.77
CA VAL A 219 5.25 14.69 -4.38
C VAL A 219 6.75 14.37 -4.31
N ASP A 220 7.31 13.73 -5.34
CA ASP A 220 8.74 13.47 -5.48
C ASP A 220 9.44 14.65 -6.17
N VAL A 221 10.30 15.35 -5.41
CA VAL A 221 11.03 16.55 -5.84
C VAL A 221 11.88 16.30 -7.11
N GLN A 222 12.31 15.06 -7.34
CA GLN A 222 13.14 14.69 -8.49
C GLN A 222 12.31 14.42 -9.76
N GLN A 223 11.00 14.13 -9.62
CA GLN A 223 10.13 13.72 -10.74
C GLN A 223 9.08 14.80 -11.10
N ARG A 224 9.04 15.92 -10.36
CA ARG A 224 8.07 17.01 -10.56
C ARG A 224 8.09 17.64 -11.95
N THR A 225 9.24 17.69 -12.63
CA THR A 225 9.40 18.27 -13.97
C THR A 225 8.76 17.44 -15.07
N GLU A 226 8.41 16.18 -14.78
CA GLU A 226 7.80 15.25 -15.74
C GLU A 226 6.30 15.06 -15.50
N CYS A 227 5.72 15.74 -14.50
CA CYS A 227 4.33 15.60 -14.09
C CYS A 227 3.42 16.60 -14.84
N GLY A 228 2.24 16.16 -15.27
CA GLY A 228 1.24 17.03 -15.89
C GLY A 228 0.37 17.73 -14.84
N VAL A 229 -0.20 18.89 -15.18
CA VAL A 229 -1.13 19.64 -14.31
C VAL A 229 -2.33 18.78 -13.90
N GLU A 230 -2.75 17.88 -14.78
CA GLU A 230 -3.83 16.90 -14.56
C GLU A 230 -3.58 16.01 -13.33
N ASP A 231 -2.31 15.69 -13.04
CA ASP A 231 -1.92 14.86 -11.91
C ASP A 231 -2.15 15.58 -10.58
N ALA A 232 -1.97 16.90 -10.55
CA ALA A 232 -2.24 17.74 -9.38
C ALA A 232 -3.75 18.02 -9.23
N LEU A 233 -4.45 18.30 -10.34
CA LEU A 233 -5.90 18.52 -10.36
C LEU A 233 -6.67 17.31 -9.82
N TYR A 234 -6.18 16.10 -10.10
CA TYR A 234 -6.75 14.86 -9.55
C TYR A 234 -6.79 14.83 -8.02
N PHE A 235 -5.80 15.38 -7.32
CA PHE A 235 -5.78 15.43 -5.85
C PHE A 235 -6.63 16.57 -5.29
N ILE A 236 -6.66 17.71 -5.98
CA ILE A 236 -7.45 18.89 -5.61
C ILE A 236 -8.94 18.56 -5.63
N ASP A 237 -9.42 17.89 -6.69
CA ASP A 237 -10.82 17.47 -6.79
C ASP A 237 -11.20 16.38 -5.79
N ARG A 238 -10.26 15.49 -5.46
CA ARG A 238 -10.50 14.34 -4.59
C ARG A 238 -10.43 14.67 -3.09
N PHE A 239 -9.63 15.65 -2.70
CA PHE A 239 -9.38 16.02 -1.31
C PHE A 239 -9.57 17.52 -1.06
N GLN A 240 -10.76 18.03 -1.39
CA GLN A 240 -11.11 19.45 -1.20
C GLN A 240 -10.94 19.93 0.26
N GLU A 241 -11.03 19.02 1.23
CA GLU A 241 -10.85 19.31 2.67
C GLU A 241 -9.40 19.69 3.04
N LEU A 242 -8.41 19.34 2.21
CA LEU A 242 -7.00 19.66 2.44
C LEU A 242 -6.58 21.01 1.86
N LEU A 243 -7.46 21.65 1.09
CA LEU A 243 -7.20 22.97 0.54
C LEU A 243 -7.18 24.00 1.68
N PRO A 244 -6.24 24.96 1.67
CA PRO A 244 -6.09 25.94 2.74
C PRO A 244 -7.19 27.02 2.74
N PHE A 245 -8.24 26.83 1.94
CA PHE A 245 -9.36 27.75 1.77
C PHE A 245 -10.67 26.95 1.70
N HIS A 246 -11.73 27.48 2.31
CA HIS A 246 -13.05 26.87 2.31
C HIS A 246 -14.13 27.75 1.65
N GLY A 247 -13.72 28.83 0.97
CA GLY A 247 -14.62 29.70 0.23
C GLY A 247 -13.92 30.69 -0.70
N PRO A 248 -14.68 31.40 -1.56
CA PRO A 248 -14.13 32.26 -2.63
C PRO A 248 -13.24 33.39 -2.11
N GLU A 249 -13.62 34.02 -0.99
CA GLU A 249 -12.85 35.13 -0.42
C GLU A 249 -11.48 34.70 0.13
N GLU A 250 -11.36 33.45 0.58
CA GLU A 250 -10.08 32.88 1.03
C GLU A 250 -9.23 32.43 -0.15
N GLN A 251 -9.88 31.92 -1.20
CA GLN A 251 -9.22 31.58 -2.47
C GLN A 251 -8.62 32.83 -3.13
N ASP A 252 -9.35 33.94 -3.17
CA ASP A 252 -8.87 35.22 -3.73
C ASP A 252 -7.63 35.73 -2.96
N LYS A 253 -7.61 35.59 -1.62
CA LYS A 253 -6.44 35.96 -0.81
C LYS A 253 -5.21 35.10 -1.12
N VAL A 254 -5.39 33.79 -1.28
CA VAL A 254 -4.29 32.89 -1.64
C VAL A 254 -3.79 33.19 -3.07
N CYS A 255 -4.69 33.56 -3.99
CA CYS A 255 -4.31 33.99 -5.34
C CYS A 255 -3.49 35.30 -5.33
N GLU A 256 -3.89 36.29 -4.55
CA GLU A 256 -3.12 37.54 -4.39
C GLU A 256 -1.76 37.29 -3.74
N GLU A 257 -1.67 36.46 -2.69
CA GLU A 257 -0.39 36.06 -2.09
C GLU A 257 0.53 35.37 -3.12
N PHE A 258 -0.03 34.50 -3.96
CA PHE A 258 0.73 33.83 -5.02
C PHE A 258 1.26 34.80 -6.08
N LEU A 259 0.47 35.80 -6.50
CA LEU A 259 0.91 36.84 -7.42
C LEU A 259 2.06 37.66 -6.82
N GLU A 260 2.01 37.99 -5.53
CA GLU A 260 3.10 38.67 -4.83
C GLU A 260 4.38 37.80 -4.79
N TYR A 261 4.27 36.49 -4.57
CA TYR A 261 5.41 35.57 -4.62
C TYR A 261 6.07 35.52 -6.00
N GLN A 262 5.30 35.54 -7.10
CA GLN A 262 5.85 35.56 -8.46
C GLN A 262 6.64 36.84 -8.77
N LEU A 263 6.31 37.93 -8.08
CA LEU A 263 6.99 39.22 -8.21
C LEU A 263 8.17 39.35 -7.23
N MET A 264 8.40 38.37 -6.35
CA MET A 264 9.57 38.34 -5.49
C MET A 264 10.81 37.90 -6.27
N ASP A 265 11.89 38.68 -6.13
CA ASP A 265 13.17 38.38 -6.76
C ASP A 265 13.91 37.32 -5.92
N ILE A 266 13.52 36.05 -6.11
CA ILE A 266 14.07 34.90 -5.39
C ILE A 266 15.24 34.33 -6.19
N PRO A 267 16.49 34.38 -5.68
CA PRO A 267 17.62 33.80 -6.38
C PRO A 267 17.49 32.28 -6.42
N MET A 268 17.15 31.73 -7.59
CA MET A 268 17.15 30.30 -7.83
C MET A 268 18.58 29.82 -8.16
N PRO A 269 19.04 28.70 -7.59
CA PRO A 269 20.34 28.13 -7.92
C PRO A 269 20.31 27.55 -9.33
N GLN A 270 21.36 27.84 -10.09
CA GLN A 270 21.47 27.40 -11.48
C GLN A 270 21.79 25.91 -11.64
N ASP A 271 22.25 25.24 -10.56
CA ASP A 271 22.58 23.81 -10.56
C ASP A 271 21.75 23.03 -9.52
N PRO A 272 20.78 22.19 -9.96
CA PRO A 272 19.92 21.38 -9.11
C PRO A 272 20.66 20.38 -8.20
N THR A 273 21.88 19.96 -8.56
CA THR A 273 22.64 18.96 -7.79
C THR A 273 23.31 19.54 -6.54
N THR A 274 23.39 20.87 -6.46
CA THR A 274 23.96 21.60 -5.32
C THR A 274 22.89 22.27 -4.45
N PHE A 275 21.60 22.03 -4.73
CA PHE A 275 20.50 22.65 -4.02
C PHE A 275 20.40 22.16 -2.57
N ASN A 276 20.95 22.95 -1.66
CA ASN A 276 20.78 22.74 -0.23
C ASN A 276 19.40 23.24 0.22
N VAL A 277 18.47 22.30 0.33
CA VAL A 277 17.07 22.55 0.73
C VAL A 277 16.99 23.25 2.09
N GLU A 278 17.82 22.86 3.06
CA GLU A 278 17.79 23.44 4.42
C GLU A 278 18.29 24.89 4.42
N GLU A 279 19.34 25.19 3.65
CA GLU A 279 19.89 26.53 3.53
C GLU A 279 18.94 27.47 2.76
N PHE A 280 18.29 26.96 1.71
CA PHE A 280 17.28 27.70 0.94
C PHE A 280 16.09 28.08 1.82
N TRP A 281 15.51 27.14 2.55
CA TRP A 281 14.38 27.43 3.45
C TRP A 281 14.80 28.28 4.66
N GLY A 282 16.03 28.12 5.14
CA GLY A 282 16.62 29.00 6.15
C GLY A 282 16.72 30.46 5.67
N SER A 283 17.18 30.67 4.43
CA SER A 283 17.25 31.99 3.79
C SER A 283 15.85 32.57 3.57
N MET A 284 14.90 31.78 3.05
CA MET A 284 13.51 32.20 2.84
C MET A 284 12.82 32.64 4.13
N SER A 285 13.06 31.94 5.26
CA SER A 285 12.50 32.31 6.57
C SER A 285 12.96 33.68 7.08
N SER A 286 14.05 34.22 6.52
CA SER A 286 14.65 35.50 6.88
C SER A 286 14.17 36.66 6.00
N ILE A 287 13.44 36.39 4.91
CA ILE A 287 12.94 37.41 3.98
C ILE A 287 11.66 38.03 4.56
N LYS A 288 11.65 39.36 4.67
CA LYS A 288 10.49 40.13 5.17
C LYS A 288 9.56 40.52 4.03
N CYS A 289 8.26 40.38 4.26
CA CYS A 289 7.24 40.91 3.37
C CYS A 289 7.27 42.45 3.40
N LYS A 290 7.35 43.08 2.23
CA LYS A 290 7.46 44.54 2.07
C LYS A 290 6.24 45.32 2.58
N VAL A 291 5.08 44.66 2.71
CA VAL A 291 3.81 45.29 3.12
C VAL A 291 3.56 45.17 4.63
N THR A 292 3.91 44.04 5.24
CA THR A 292 3.56 43.74 6.64
C THR A 292 4.72 43.89 7.62
N ASP A 293 5.95 44.04 7.11
CA ASP A 293 7.22 44.16 7.85
C ASP A 293 7.49 43.02 8.86
N LYS A 294 6.72 41.94 8.73
CA LYS A 294 6.87 40.67 9.46
C LYS A 294 7.73 39.72 8.63
N THR A 295 8.52 38.89 9.30
CA THR A 295 9.11 37.69 8.69
C THR A 295 7.96 36.80 8.21
N THR A 296 7.79 36.73 6.89
CA THR A 296 6.71 35.98 6.26
C THR A 296 7.03 34.50 6.33
N VAL A 297 6.64 33.85 7.43
CA VAL A 297 5.98 32.54 7.37
C VAL A 297 5.04 32.38 8.57
N PRO A 298 3.78 32.84 8.55
CA PRO A 298 2.76 32.31 9.43
C PRO A 298 2.05 31.16 8.71
N THR A 299 2.42 29.93 9.07
CA THR A 299 1.57 28.72 9.01
C THR A 299 0.81 28.48 7.70
N GLN A 300 1.51 28.44 6.58
CA GLN A 300 1.26 27.33 5.67
C GLN A 300 2.10 26.16 6.18
N SER A 301 1.43 25.08 6.60
CA SER A 301 2.11 23.80 6.80
C SER A 301 3.07 23.57 5.63
N PRO A 302 4.25 22.94 5.82
CA PRO A 302 5.17 22.60 4.73
C PRO A 302 4.51 21.85 3.56
N ALA A 303 3.25 21.40 3.71
CA ALA A 303 2.40 20.88 2.66
C ALA A 303 1.86 21.93 1.66
N ALA A 304 1.55 23.16 2.07
CA ALA A 304 0.91 24.16 1.18
C ALA A 304 1.93 24.97 0.36
N ALA A 305 3.12 25.27 0.91
CA ALA A 305 4.23 25.86 0.13
C ALA A 305 4.84 24.90 -0.91
N LYS A 306 4.47 23.61 -0.87
CA LYS A 306 4.94 22.58 -1.81
C LYS A 306 4.14 22.49 -3.12
N PHE A 307 3.06 23.25 -3.27
CA PHE A 307 2.22 23.23 -4.47
C PHE A 307 2.56 24.33 -5.50
N SER A 308 3.62 25.12 -5.29
CA SER A 308 3.87 26.34 -6.07
C SER A 308 5.30 26.54 -6.59
N LEU A 309 6.11 25.46 -6.69
CA LEU A 309 7.41 25.48 -7.39
C LEU A 309 7.57 24.29 -8.34
#